data_AF-A0A1W2M015-F1
#
_entry.id   AF-A0A1W2M015-F1
#
_cell.length_a   1.000
_cell.length_b   1.000
_cell.length_c   1.000
_cell.angle_alpha   90.00
_cell.angle_beta   90.00
_cell.angle_gamma   90.00
#
_symmetry.space_group_name_H-M   'P 1'
#
loop_
_entity.id
_entity.type
_entity.pdbx_description
1 polymer ?
#
loop_
_entity_poly.entity_id
_entity_poly.type
_entity_poly.pdbx_seq_one_letter_code
_entity_poly.pdbx_strand_id
1 'polypeptide(L)'
;MISFTFLPRIEDPSWDADGLSGLSARTLTADDLTFHYFSSDVVIGDGCNEIQLRTPGLPVVDFVLMLVQLCREVVSSGASVVESSQTQDSITAVMEGGAVELSYSFSDVVSTIPLCDLKEAPNMALQSAFGVLFSAHDDLRFNEYLIELADLVRSD
;
A
#
# COMPACT_ATOMS: atom_id res chain seq x y z
N MET A 1 3.57 7.59 -14.87
CA MET A 1 2.46 7.37 -13.94
C MET A 1 2.75 6.11 -13.19
N ILE A 2 3.01 6.24 -11.90
CA ILE A 2 3.21 5.09 -11.02
C ILE A 2 1.89 4.31 -10.88
N SER A 3 1.96 2.99 -10.72
CA SER A 3 0.81 2.12 -10.48
C SER A 3 1.13 1.08 -9.42
N PHE A 4 0.08 0.57 -8.79
CA PHE A 4 0.18 -0.45 -7.75
C PHE A 4 -0.81 -1.57 -8.06
N THR A 5 -0.38 -2.80 -7.89
CA THR A 5 -1.25 -3.98 -8.00
C THR A 5 -0.98 -4.89 -6.82
N PHE A 6 -2.02 -5.17 -6.05
CA PHE A 6 -1.98 -6.15 -4.97
C PHE A 6 -2.39 -7.52 -5.52
N LEU A 7 -1.60 -8.54 -5.19
CA LEU A 7 -1.86 -9.92 -5.56
C LEU A 7 -2.14 -10.70 -4.27
N PRO A 8 -3.41 -11.04 -3.99
CA PRO A 8 -3.79 -11.85 -2.84
C PRO A 8 -3.01 -13.16 -2.79
N ARG A 9 -2.55 -13.51 -1.60
CA ARG A 9 -1.80 -14.75 -1.37
C ARG A 9 -2.71 -15.88 -0.98
N ILE A 10 -2.55 -17.02 -1.64
CA ILE A 10 -3.35 -18.21 -1.34
C ILE A 10 -3.04 -18.80 0.05
N GLU A 11 -1.85 -18.50 0.60
CA GLU A 11 -1.46 -18.95 1.93
C GLU A 11 -2.08 -18.13 3.07
N ASP A 12 -2.59 -16.93 2.77
CA ASP A 12 -3.28 -16.11 3.75
C ASP A 12 -4.79 -16.41 3.70
N PRO A 13 -5.33 -17.14 4.71
CA PRO A 13 -6.72 -17.55 4.71
C PRO A 13 -7.68 -16.35 4.78
N SER A 14 -7.24 -15.18 5.23
CA SER A 14 -8.13 -14.02 5.35
C SER A 14 -8.68 -13.56 4.00
N TRP A 15 -8.09 -13.96 2.87
CA TRP A 15 -8.66 -13.70 1.54
C TRP A 15 -9.89 -14.56 1.21
N ASP A 16 -10.11 -15.66 1.92
CA ASP A 16 -11.27 -16.52 1.73
C ASP A 16 -12.45 -16.06 2.59
N ALA A 17 -13.67 -16.21 2.07
CA ALA A 17 -14.91 -15.84 2.75
C ALA A 17 -15.07 -16.52 4.14
N ASP A 18 -14.56 -17.75 4.28
CA ASP A 18 -14.62 -18.53 5.51
C ASP A 18 -13.37 -18.36 6.40
N GLY A 19 -12.33 -17.70 5.90
CA GLY A 19 -11.03 -17.64 6.55
C GLY A 19 -10.95 -16.72 7.76
N LEU A 20 -11.95 -15.86 7.96
CA LEU A 20 -12.06 -14.96 9.12
C LEU A 20 -12.63 -15.65 10.38
N SER A 21 -12.71 -16.99 10.40
CA SER A 21 -13.08 -17.78 11.58
C SER A 21 -14.42 -17.37 12.22
N GLY A 22 -15.38 -16.93 11.40
CA GLY A 22 -16.70 -16.47 11.85
C GLY A 22 -16.77 -15.02 12.31
N LEU A 23 -15.69 -14.26 12.21
CA LEU A 23 -15.72 -12.79 12.30
C LEU A 23 -16.32 -12.22 11.02
N SER A 24 -17.13 -11.17 11.16
CA SER A 24 -17.57 -10.38 10.00
C SER A 24 -16.42 -9.46 9.59
N ALA A 25 -16.10 -9.39 8.30
CA ALA A 25 -15.01 -8.54 7.83
C ALA A 25 -15.28 -7.06 8.18
N ARG A 26 -16.54 -6.63 8.18
CA ARG A 26 -16.94 -5.27 8.62
C ARG A 26 -16.51 -4.92 10.06
N THR A 27 -16.29 -5.91 10.93
CA THR A 27 -15.91 -5.70 12.34
C THR A 27 -14.42 -5.79 12.59
N LEU A 28 -13.61 -6.01 11.55
CA LEU A 28 -12.15 -6.01 11.67
C LEU A 28 -11.66 -4.65 12.14
N THR A 29 -10.73 -4.68 13.09
CA THR A 29 -10.14 -3.48 13.67
C THR A 29 -9.03 -2.90 12.79
N ALA A 30 -8.55 -1.71 13.13
CA ALA A 30 -7.38 -1.12 12.49
C ALA A 30 -6.15 -2.04 12.60
N ASP A 31 -5.97 -2.68 13.76
CA ASP A 31 -4.87 -3.60 14.03
C ASP A 31 -4.95 -4.85 13.12
N ASP A 32 -6.15 -5.45 13.03
CA ASP A 32 -6.42 -6.58 12.15
C ASP A 32 -6.06 -6.28 10.68
N LEU A 33 -6.53 -5.13 10.19
CA LEU A 33 -6.38 -4.73 8.79
C LEU A 33 -4.96 -4.25 8.46
N THR A 34 -4.25 -3.68 9.44
CA THR A 34 -2.90 -3.14 9.23
C THR A 34 -1.84 -4.22 9.40
N PHE A 35 -2.03 -5.20 10.29
CA PHE A 35 -0.95 -6.11 10.65
C PHE A 35 -1.28 -7.60 10.49
N HIS A 36 -2.54 -8.02 10.43
CA HIS A 36 -2.84 -9.44 10.60
C HIS A 36 -3.53 -10.10 9.42
N TYR A 37 -4.27 -9.34 8.63
CA TYR A 37 -5.03 -9.86 7.50
C TYR A 37 -4.64 -9.21 6.19
N PHE A 38 -5.01 -9.90 5.11
CA PHE A 38 -4.93 -9.43 3.74
C PHE A 38 -3.49 -9.17 3.30
N SER A 39 -2.61 -10.12 3.59
CA SER A 39 -1.24 -10.14 3.08
C SER A 39 -1.21 -10.37 1.58
N SER A 40 -0.57 -9.49 0.83
CA SER A 40 -0.42 -9.57 -0.62
C SER A 40 1.04 -9.45 -1.04
N ASP A 41 1.34 -9.96 -2.23
CA ASP A 41 2.46 -9.43 -3.01
C ASP A 41 2.07 -8.08 -3.61
N VAL A 42 3.05 -7.18 -3.76
CA VAL A 42 2.82 -5.87 -4.36
C VAL A 42 3.67 -5.74 -5.62
N VAL A 43 3.03 -5.32 -6.71
CA VAL A 43 3.71 -4.90 -7.94
C VAL A 43 3.60 -3.40 -8.08
N ILE A 44 4.74 -2.73 -8.12
CA ILE A 44 4.88 -1.29 -8.35
C ILE A 44 5.31 -1.10 -9.80
N GLY A 45 4.49 -0.42 -10.61
CA GLY A 45 4.85 -0.08 -11.98
C GLY A 45 5.26 1.39 -12.05
N ASP A 46 6.44 1.72 -12.59
CA ASP A 46 6.83 3.13 -12.83
C ASP A 46 6.56 3.60 -14.27
N GLY A 47 6.07 2.69 -15.13
CA GLY A 47 5.84 2.89 -16.57
C GLY A 47 6.94 2.28 -17.47
N CYS A 48 8.11 1.99 -16.91
CA CYS A 48 9.25 1.36 -17.58
C CYS A 48 9.59 0.00 -16.98
N ASN A 49 9.40 -0.16 -15.67
CA ASN A 49 9.78 -1.31 -14.86
C ASN A 49 8.59 -1.77 -14.02
N GLU A 50 8.58 -3.07 -13.73
CA GLU A 50 7.74 -3.67 -12.70
C GLU A 50 8.63 -4.09 -11.52
N ILE A 51 8.49 -3.38 -10.40
CA ILE A 51 9.21 -3.64 -9.17
C ILE A 51 8.31 -4.51 -8.29
N GLN A 52 8.81 -5.64 -7.84
CA GLN A 52 7.99 -6.65 -7.17
C GLN A 52 8.44 -6.84 -5.73
N LEU A 53 7.52 -6.60 -4.82
CA LEU A 53 7.68 -6.89 -3.40
C LEU A 53 6.92 -8.18 -3.09
N ARG A 54 7.66 -9.30 -3.07
CA ARG A 54 7.10 -10.67 -3.06
C ARG A 54 7.38 -11.49 -1.82
N THR A 55 8.25 -11.09 -0.90
CA THR A 55 8.56 -11.93 0.26
C THR A 55 8.99 -11.07 1.43
N PRO A 56 8.37 -11.22 2.61
CA PRO A 56 7.31 -12.18 2.98
C PRO A 56 5.88 -11.77 2.61
N GLY A 57 5.66 -10.74 1.79
CA GLY A 57 4.31 -10.20 1.54
C GLY A 57 3.83 -9.39 2.73
N LEU A 58 2.82 -8.56 2.52
CA LEU A 58 2.45 -7.54 3.51
C LEU A 58 0.96 -7.20 3.44
N PRO A 59 0.35 -6.87 4.59
CA PRO A 59 -1.01 -6.36 4.63
C PRO A 59 -1.22 -5.20 3.66
N VAL A 60 -2.27 -5.26 2.86
CA VAL A 60 -2.52 -4.21 1.84
C VAL A 60 -2.70 -2.82 2.45
N VAL A 61 -3.26 -2.73 3.66
CA VAL A 61 -3.47 -1.45 4.35
C VAL A 61 -2.16 -0.87 4.87
N ASP A 62 -1.25 -1.70 5.37
CA ASP A 62 0.09 -1.28 5.79
C ASP A 62 0.83 -0.58 4.65
N PHE A 63 0.81 -1.17 3.46
CA PHE A 63 1.46 -0.57 2.28
C PHE A 63 0.87 0.80 1.93
N VAL A 64 -0.46 0.96 2.03
CA VAL A 64 -1.11 2.25 1.75
C VAL A 64 -0.67 3.30 2.77
N LEU A 65 -0.65 2.96 4.06
CA LEU A 65 -0.20 3.87 5.12
C LEU A 65 1.28 4.24 4.95
N MET A 66 2.11 3.27 4.58
CA MET A 66 3.52 3.47 4.26
C MET A 66 3.69 4.51 3.13
N LEU A 67 2.88 4.46 2.08
CA LEU A 67 2.89 5.46 1.00
C LEU A 67 2.37 6.83 1.44
N VAL A 68 1.32 6.88 2.29
CA VAL A 68 0.83 8.15 2.87
C VAL A 68 1.96 8.84 3.62
N GLN A 69 2.66 8.10 4.48
CA GLN A 69 3.78 8.63 5.25
C GLN A 69 4.91 9.12 4.32
N LEU A 70 5.31 8.30 3.33
CA LEU A 70 6.36 8.65 2.37
C LEU A 70 6.03 9.95 1.64
N CYS A 71 4.80 10.06 1.10
CA CYS A 71 4.35 11.24 0.39
C CYS A 71 4.41 12.49 1.28
N ARG A 72 3.82 12.42 2.48
CA ARG A 72 3.79 13.53 3.44
C ARG A 72 5.18 14.01 3.83
N GLU A 73 6.10 13.08 4.10
CA GLU A 73 7.47 13.40 4.49
C GLU A 73 8.27 13.99 3.33
N VAL A 74 8.15 13.44 2.11
CA VAL A 74 8.81 14.00 0.92
C VAL A 74 8.30 15.40 0.60
N VAL A 75 6.99 15.63 0.67
CA VAL A 75 6.40 16.96 0.42
C VAL A 75 6.87 17.98 1.47
N SER A 76 7.05 17.57 2.72
CA SER A 76 7.45 18.47 3.80
C SER A 76 8.97 18.71 3.89
N SER A 77 9.76 17.68 3.65
CA SER A 77 11.20 17.64 3.98
C SER A 77 12.10 17.38 2.77
N GLY A 78 11.53 17.06 1.61
CA GLY A 78 12.26 16.78 0.37
C GLY A 78 12.85 15.37 0.28
N ALA A 79 12.80 14.58 1.36
CA ALA A 79 13.21 13.18 1.34
C ALA A 79 12.50 12.40 2.46
N SER A 80 12.35 11.09 2.26
CA SER A 80 11.82 10.17 3.26
C SER A 80 12.32 8.75 2.99
N VAL A 81 12.35 7.94 4.05
CA VAL A 81 12.49 6.49 3.99
C VAL A 81 11.38 5.91 4.84
N VAL A 82 10.59 5.03 4.24
CA VAL A 82 9.54 4.29 4.94
C VAL A 82 9.84 2.80 4.85
N GLU A 83 9.57 2.09 5.94
CA GLU A 83 9.75 0.65 6.07
C GLU A 83 8.38 0.01 6.24
N SER A 84 8.18 -1.19 5.69
CA SER A 84 6.95 -1.93 5.96
C SER A 84 6.92 -2.40 7.42
N SER A 85 5.74 -2.60 7.99
CA SER A 85 5.61 -2.95 9.42
C SER A 85 6.13 -4.34 9.77
N GLN A 86 6.15 -5.26 8.80
CA GLN A 86 6.46 -6.67 9.03
C GLN A 86 7.80 -7.11 8.45
N THR A 87 8.41 -6.26 7.63
CA THR A 87 9.63 -6.58 6.88
C THR A 87 10.62 -5.43 7.02
N GLN A 88 11.90 -5.70 6.79
CA GLN A 88 12.90 -4.62 6.69
C GLN A 88 12.94 -4.01 5.28
N ASP A 89 11.93 -4.29 4.45
CA ASP A 89 11.82 -3.72 3.12
C ASP A 89 11.39 -2.26 3.24
N SER A 90 12.18 -1.40 2.61
CA SER A 90 11.99 0.03 2.57
C SER A 90 11.86 0.58 1.16
N ILE A 91 11.13 1.70 1.07
CA ILE A 91 11.10 2.60 -0.08
C ILE A 91 11.73 3.91 0.35
N THR A 92 12.74 4.36 -0.38
CA THR A 92 13.38 5.65 -0.20
C THR A 92 12.93 6.58 -1.31
N ALA A 93 12.58 7.82 -0.95
CA ALA A 93 12.21 8.85 -1.90
C ALA A 93 13.00 10.13 -1.66
N VAL A 94 13.55 10.72 -2.72
CA VAL A 94 14.34 11.96 -2.67
C VAL A 94 13.90 12.91 -3.77
N MET A 95 13.62 14.17 -3.41
CA MET A 95 13.35 15.24 -4.38
C MET A 95 14.64 15.65 -5.09
N GLU A 96 14.67 15.47 -6.41
CA GLU A 96 15.77 15.89 -7.26
C GLU A 96 15.25 16.64 -8.50
N GLY A 97 15.72 17.87 -8.71
CA GLY A 97 15.46 18.60 -9.95
C GLY A 97 13.98 18.83 -10.30
N GLY A 98 13.08 18.80 -9.31
CA GLY A 98 11.63 18.94 -9.51
C GLY A 98 10.88 17.62 -9.75
N ALA A 99 11.59 16.49 -9.72
CA ALA A 99 11.05 15.14 -9.70
C ALA A 99 11.39 14.45 -8.37
N VAL A 100 10.86 13.24 -8.18
CA VAL A 100 11.16 12.36 -7.05
C VAL A 100 11.86 11.13 -7.59
N GLU A 101 13.04 10.83 -7.06
CA GLU A 101 13.70 9.56 -7.23
C GLU A 101 13.24 8.58 -6.16
N LEU A 102 12.76 7.41 -6.58
CA LEU A 102 12.37 6.30 -5.74
C LEU A 102 13.40 5.18 -5.87
N SER A 103 13.86 4.65 -4.74
CA SER A 103 14.68 3.45 -4.66
C SER A 103 14.08 2.46 -3.67
N TYR A 104 14.34 1.18 -3.91
CA TYR A 104 13.69 0.08 -3.23
C TYR A 104 14.77 -0.84 -2.65
N SER A 105 14.74 -1.13 -1.35
CA SER A 105 15.71 -2.06 -0.74
C SER A 105 15.67 -3.49 -1.32
N PHE A 106 14.60 -3.84 -2.02
CA PHE A 106 14.31 -5.14 -2.63
C PHE A 106 14.48 -5.15 -4.16
N SER A 107 15.02 -4.08 -4.77
CA SER A 107 15.25 -4.00 -6.21
C SER A 107 16.36 -3.01 -6.56
N ASP A 108 17.17 -3.35 -7.57
CA ASP A 108 18.20 -2.44 -8.10
C ASP A 108 17.62 -1.33 -8.99
N VAL A 109 16.31 -1.35 -9.25
CA VAL A 109 15.62 -0.32 -10.05
C VAL A 109 15.53 0.98 -9.28
N VAL A 110 15.83 2.08 -9.98
CA VAL A 110 15.58 3.44 -9.52
C VAL A 110 14.54 4.07 -10.44
N SER A 111 13.45 4.56 -9.85
CA SER A 111 12.33 5.13 -10.60
C SER A 111 12.30 6.64 -10.40
N THR A 112 12.26 7.40 -11.49
CA THR A 112 12.10 8.86 -11.43
C THR A 112 10.67 9.21 -11.82
N ILE A 113 9.90 9.77 -10.88
CA ILE A 113 8.51 10.16 -11.10
C ILE A 113 8.28 11.65 -10.83
N PRO A 114 7.32 12.29 -11.51
CA PRO A 114 6.88 13.63 -11.14
C PRO A 114 6.38 13.69 -9.69
N LEU A 115 6.55 14.83 -9.01
CA LEU A 115 6.00 15.02 -7.66
C LEU A 115 4.47 14.85 -7.62
N CYS A 116 3.76 15.19 -8.71
CA CYS A 116 2.31 14.95 -8.78
C CYS A 116 1.96 13.46 -8.76
N ASP A 117 2.78 12.61 -9.40
CA ASP A 117 2.57 11.17 -9.39
C ASP A 117 2.82 10.60 -7.99
N LEU A 118 3.81 11.12 -7.25
CA LEU A 118 4.02 10.75 -5.84
C LEU A 118 2.82 11.14 -4.97
N LYS A 119 2.25 12.33 -5.18
CA LYS A 119 1.08 12.81 -4.41
C LYS A 119 -0.15 11.96 -4.62
N GLU A 120 -0.36 11.46 -5.84
CA GLU A 120 -1.48 10.57 -6.15
C GLU A 120 -1.22 9.11 -5.74
N ALA A 121 0.03 8.73 -5.45
CA ALA A 121 0.41 7.34 -5.18
C ALA A 121 -0.39 6.68 -4.04
N PRO A 122 -0.62 7.34 -2.87
CA PRO A 122 -1.44 6.76 -1.81
C PRO A 122 -2.88 6.47 -2.27
N ASN A 123 -3.49 7.38 -3.02
CA ASN A 123 -4.85 7.19 -3.54
C ASN A 123 -4.90 6.06 -4.57
N MET A 124 -3.91 5.97 -5.48
CA MET A 124 -3.83 4.87 -6.45
C MET A 124 -3.66 3.50 -5.76
N ALA A 125 -2.78 3.43 -4.76
CA ALA A 125 -2.62 2.22 -3.95
C ALA A 125 -3.91 1.88 -3.20
N LEU A 126 -4.56 2.86 -2.56
CA LEU A 126 -5.82 2.64 -1.86
C LEU A 126 -6.91 2.09 -2.78
N GLN A 127 -7.07 2.64 -3.99
CA GLN A 127 -8.05 2.12 -4.96
C GLN A 127 -7.75 0.67 -5.35
N SER A 128 -6.47 0.32 -5.57
CA SER A 128 -6.10 -1.07 -5.85
C SER A 128 -6.34 -1.99 -4.64
N ALA A 129 -6.03 -1.53 -3.42
CA ALA A 129 -6.25 -2.29 -2.19
C ALA A 129 -7.75 -2.56 -1.98
N PHE A 130 -8.59 -1.53 -2.13
CA PHE A 130 -10.04 -1.68 -2.07
C PHE A 130 -10.58 -2.61 -3.14
N GLY A 131 -10.01 -2.59 -4.35
CA GLY A 131 -10.36 -3.54 -5.42
C GLY A 131 -10.23 -4.99 -4.97
N VAL A 132 -9.11 -5.38 -4.37
CA VAL A 132 -8.90 -6.75 -3.90
C VAL A 132 -9.65 -7.07 -2.62
N LEU A 133 -9.66 -6.16 -1.64
CA LEU A 133 -10.37 -6.33 -0.37
C LEU A 133 -11.87 -6.52 -0.59
N PHE A 134 -12.51 -5.65 -1.35
CA PHE A 134 -13.96 -5.70 -1.57
C PHE A 134 -14.40 -6.79 -2.55
N SER A 135 -13.47 -7.33 -3.33
CA SER A 135 -13.73 -8.52 -4.15
C SER A 135 -13.71 -9.79 -3.29
N ALA A 136 -12.84 -9.84 -2.28
CA ALA A 136 -12.78 -10.94 -1.32
C ALA A 136 -13.93 -10.87 -0.29
N HIS A 137 -14.16 -9.70 0.30
CA HIS A 137 -15.15 -9.45 1.34
C HIS A 137 -15.92 -8.15 1.07
N ASP A 138 -17.11 -8.28 0.48
CA ASP A 138 -17.95 -7.15 0.07
C ASP A 138 -18.34 -6.23 1.24
N ASP A 139 -18.51 -6.81 2.44
CA ASP A 139 -18.92 -6.12 3.65
C ASP A 139 -17.84 -5.20 4.23
N LEU A 140 -16.58 -5.33 3.81
CA LEU A 140 -15.50 -4.40 4.17
C LEU A 140 -15.77 -2.96 3.70
N ARG A 141 -16.65 -2.76 2.71
CA ARG A 141 -17.09 -1.40 2.29
C ARG A 141 -17.80 -0.63 3.41
N PHE A 142 -18.27 -1.34 4.43
CA PHE A 142 -18.93 -0.75 5.60
C PHE A 142 -18.03 -0.73 6.84
N ASN A 143 -16.76 -1.08 6.71
CA ASN A 143 -15.79 -1.00 7.80
C ASN A 143 -15.43 0.47 8.07
N GLU A 144 -15.62 0.92 9.31
CA GLU A 144 -15.41 2.32 9.73
C GLU A 144 -13.97 2.78 9.51
N TYR A 145 -12.99 1.92 9.85
CA TYR A 145 -11.58 2.24 9.70
C TYR A 145 -11.17 2.42 8.22
N LEU A 146 -11.68 1.57 7.31
CA LEU A 146 -11.41 1.73 5.88
C LEU A 146 -12.06 3.00 5.30
N ILE A 147 -13.22 3.41 5.81
CA ILE A 147 -13.87 4.67 5.43
C ILE A 147 -13.00 5.85 5.88
N GLU A 148 -12.56 5.86 7.14
CA GLU A 148 -11.69 6.91 7.68
C GLU A 148 -10.35 6.98 6.95
N LEU A 149 -9.75 5.83 6.60
CA LEU A 149 -8.53 5.76 5.80
C LEU A 149 -8.72 6.41 4.43
N ALA A 150 -9.87 6.18 3.78
CA ALA A 150 -10.16 6.80 2.50
C ALA A 150 -10.29 8.32 2.60
N ASP A 151 -10.88 8.82 3.69
CA ASP A 151 -10.99 10.25 3.93
C ASP A 151 -9.62 10.87 4.23
N LEU A 152 -8.76 10.18 4.99
CA LEU A 152 -7.38 10.61 5.24
C LEU A 152 -6.59 10.75 3.94
N VAL A 153 -6.58 9.70 3.11
CA VAL A 153 -5.81 9.64 1.85
C VAL A 153 -6.27 10.68 0.83
N ARG A 154 -7.53 11.11 0.87
CA ARG A 154 -8.08 12.13 -0.03
C ARG A 154 -7.93 13.57 0.48
N SER A 155 -7.60 13.75 1.76
CA SER A 155 -7.50 15.07 2.39
C SER A 155 -6.09 15.67 2.34
N ASP A 156 -5.09 14.86 1.99
CA ASP A 156 -3.68 15.25 1.76
C ASP A 156 -3.40 15.54 0.27
#